data_AF-A0A0C2J2S7-F1
#
_entry.id   AF-A0A0C2J2S7-F1
#
_cell.length_a   1.000
_cell.length_b   1.000
_cell.length_c   1.000
_cell.angle_alpha   90.00
_cell.angle_beta   90.00
_cell.angle_gamma   90.00
#
_symmetry.space_group_name_H-M   'P 1'
#
loop_
_entity.id
_entity.type
_entity.pdbx_description
1 polymer ?
#
loop_
_entity_poly.entity_id
_entity_poly.type
_entity_poly.pdbx_seq_one_letter_code
_entity_poly.pdbx_strand_id
1 'polypeptide(L)'
;MPQDMPPTGGYAPVQYKGRLQAVVTARGRSDREKGCYGAAVLRNSVDGTCNTDDKRTLANHNFLPIQRNLPSRGFRPAILLGIMGAAMGYGWYKLAVGVREQHEMAREKMWSRIHLIPLLQAEEDRDQVRRHLADQARERELLGDNTKVYNSDRFVRPTFAATPRSTTK
;
A
#
# COMPACT_ATOMS: atom_id res chain seq x y z
N MET A 1 -18.76 23.00 -3.21
CA MET A 1 -18.13 22.99 -4.54
C MET A 1 -18.03 21.54 -4.98
N PRO A 2 -18.75 21.11 -6.03
CA PRO A 2 -18.75 19.71 -6.45
C PRO A 2 -17.42 19.37 -7.14
N GLN A 3 -16.81 18.28 -6.71
CA GLN A 3 -15.50 17.80 -7.14
C GLN A 3 -15.65 17.07 -8.50
N ASP A 4 -15.02 17.60 -9.55
CA ASP A 4 -14.98 16.98 -10.88
C ASP A 4 -14.26 15.63 -10.82
N MET A 5 -15.00 14.56 -11.10
CA MET A 5 -14.44 13.22 -11.30
C MET A 5 -14.12 13.05 -12.80
N PRO A 6 -12.94 12.53 -13.19
CA PRO A 6 -12.64 12.31 -14.59
C PRO A 6 -13.54 11.20 -15.19
N PRO A 7 -13.94 11.30 -16.47
CA PRO A 7 -14.78 10.30 -17.11
C PRO A 7 -14.08 8.94 -17.22
N THR A 8 -14.84 7.87 -16.98
CA THR A 8 -14.44 6.46 -17.15
C THR A 8 -14.23 6.14 -18.63
N GLY A 9 -13.04 6.46 -19.15
CA GLY A 9 -12.63 6.16 -20.52
C GLY A 9 -11.23 6.70 -20.78
N GLY A 10 -10.28 5.80 -20.98
CA GLY A 10 -8.84 6.09 -21.02
C GLY A 10 -8.40 7.15 -22.04
N TYR A 11 -7.21 7.70 -21.75
CA TYR A 11 -6.41 8.69 -22.48
C TYR A 11 -6.76 8.87 -23.97
N ALA A 12 -7.32 10.04 -24.30
CA ALA A 12 -7.38 10.51 -25.68
C ALA A 12 -5.95 10.68 -26.25
N PRO A 13 -5.70 10.36 -27.53
CA PRO A 13 -4.37 10.51 -28.11
C PRO A 13 -3.98 11.99 -28.20
N VAL A 14 -2.74 12.29 -27.80
CA VAL A 14 -2.12 13.61 -27.90
C VAL A 14 -2.09 14.04 -29.37
N GLN A 15 -2.77 15.15 -29.69
CA GLN A 15 -2.73 15.74 -31.02
C GLN A 15 -1.36 16.35 -31.29
N TYR A 16 -0.64 15.84 -32.29
CA TYR A 16 0.53 16.53 -32.83
C TYR A 16 0.14 17.42 -34.02
N LYS A 17 0.79 18.57 -34.04
CA LYS A 17 0.58 19.72 -34.92
C LYS A 17 0.74 19.35 -36.39
N GLY A 18 -0.32 19.49 -37.20
CA GLY A 18 -0.21 19.26 -38.64
C GLY A 18 -1.51 19.40 -39.44
N ARG A 19 -2.01 20.64 -39.57
CA ARG A 19 -2.76 21.20 -40.71
C ARG A 19 -4.04 20.45 -41.21
N LEU A 20 -5.19 21.06 -40.90
CA LEU A 20 -6.48 21.06 -41.64
C LEU A 20 -7.16 19.70 -41.90
N GLN A 21 -8.22 19.40 -41.14
CA GLN A 21 -9.34 18.59 -41.62
C GLN A 21 -10.62 19.41 -41.56
N ALA A 22 -10.99 19.97 -42.71
CA ALA A 22 -12.37 20.23 -43.04
C ALA A 22 -12.95 18.94 -43.65
N VAL A 23 -14.29 18.80 -43.52
CA VAL A 23 -15.15 17.75 -44.11
C VAL A 23 -15.28 16.49 -43.22
N VAL A 24 -16.40 16.41 -42.49
CA VAL A 24 -17.51 15.44 -42.69
C VAL A 24 -18.54 15.70 -41.59
N THR A 25 -19.63 16.40 -41.93
CA THR A 25 -21.00 16.13 -41.45
C THR A 25 -21.95 16.90 -42.37
N ALA A 26 -22.22 16.32 -43.55
CA ALA A 26 -23.33 16.77 -44.38
C ALA A 26 -24.64 16.18 -43.82
N ARG A 27 -25.45 17.01 -43.16
CA ARG A 27 -26.90 16.79 -42.99
C ARG A 27 -27.59 18.14 -42.92
N GLY A 28 -28.31 18.50 -43.99
CA GLY A 28 -29.23 19.64 -44.01
C GLY A 28 -29.28 20.37 -45.35
N ARG A 29 -30.29 20.04 -46.15
CA ARG A 29 -31.03 20.92 -47.09
C ARG A 29 -30.26 21.98 -47.91
N SER A 30 -30.21 21.72 -49.23
CA SER A 30 -30.46 22.70 -50.32
C SER A 30 -31.47 23.78 -49.88
N ASP A 31 -31.29 25.10 -50.03
CA ASP A 31 -30.73 25.87 -51.13
C ASP A 31 -30.13 27.19 -50.63
N ARG A 32 -28.88 27.50 -50.96
CA ARG A 32 -28.44 28.83 -51.43
C ARG A 32 -26.96 28.76 -51.78
N GLU A 33 -26.66 28.97 -53.06
CA GLU A 33 -25.32 29.30 -53.52
C GLU A 33 -24.74 30.46 -52.70
N LYS A 34 -23.46 30.35 -52.38
CA LYS A 34 -22.38 31.32 -52.66
C LYS A 34 -21.32 31.27 -51.57
N GLY A 35 -20.06 31.26 -52.01
CA GLY A 35 -18.97 31.75 -51.19
C GLY A 35 -17.77 30.82 -51.10
N CYS A 36 -16.95 30.81 -52.15
CA CYS A 36 -15.54 30.50 -52.04
C CYS A 36 -14.89 31.47 -51.03
N TYR A 37 -14.36 30.98 -49.91
CA TYR A 37 -13.33 31.70 -49.16
C TYR A 37 -12.29 30.74 -48.62
N GLY A 38 -11.05 30.93 -49.07
CA GLY A 38 -9.87 30.71 -48.24
C GLY A 38 -8.79 29.79 -48.79
N ALA A 39 -8.07 30.21 -49.83
CA ALA A 39 -6.68 29.80 -50.04
C ALA A 39 -5.84 31.04 -50.36
N ALA A 40 -4.92 31.36 -49.45
CA ALA A 40 -3.80 32.27 -49.68
C ALA A 40 -2.75 31.47 -50.51
N VAL A 41 -1.93 31.99 -51.43
CA VAL A 41 -1.30 33.30 -51.63
C VAL A 41 -0.79 33.35 -53.10
N LEU A 42 -0.57 34.57 -53.62
CA LEU A 42 0.47 35.01 -54.57
C LEU A 42 0.09 35.32 -56.04
N ARG A 43 0.45 36.57 -56.39
CA ARG A 43 0.70 37.19 -57.71
C ARG A 43 -0.50 37.70 -58.51
N ASN A 44 -0.54 39.04 -58.58
CA ASN A 44 -0.96 39.89 -59.70
C ASN A 44 -1.46 39.13 -60.94
N SER A 45 -2.75 38.85 -60.99
CA SER A 45 -3.45 38.55 -62.22
C SER A 45 -4.87 39.05 -62.05
N VAL A 46 -5.15 40.17 -62.73
CA VAL A 46 -6.50 40.64 -63.02
C VAL A 46 -7.08 39.58 -63.95
N ASP A 47 -7.84 38.66 -63.38
CA ASP A 47 -8.96 37.93 -63.97
C ASP A 47 -9.31 36.74 -63.07
N GLY A 48 -10.50 36.79 -62.49
CA GLY A 48 -11.03 35.70 -61.68
C GLY A 48 -11.38 34.50 -62.54
N THR A 49 -10.51 33.50 -62.58
CA THR A 49 -10.90 32.10 -62.86
C THR A 49 -10.11 31.16 -61.96
N CYS A 50 -10.83 30.31 -61.22
CA CYS A 50 -10.22 29.24 -60.44
C CYS A 50 -9.94 28.09 -61.41
N ASN A 51 -8.67 27.91 -61.79
CA ASN A 51 -8.30 26.78 -62.63
C ASN A 51 -8.36 25.48 -61.81
N THR A 52 -9.07 24.47 -62.33
CA THR A 52 -9.46 23.26 -61.58
C THR A 52 -8.39 22.16 -61.58
N ASP A 53 -7.21 22.44 -62.12
CA ASP A 53 -6.17 21.44 -62.37
C ASP A 53 -5.23 21.16 -61.18
N ASP A 54 -5.20 22.03 -60.16
CA ASP A 54 -4.28 21.92 -59.02
C ASP A 54 -4.70 20.84 -57.99
N LYS A 55 -5.82 20.15 -58.22
CA LYS A 55 -6.31 19.07 -57.35
C LYS A 55 -5.70 17.70 -57.67
N ARG A 56 -4.97 17.56 -58.78
CA ARG A 56 -4.38 16.26 -59.19
C ARG A 56 -3.02 15.96 -58.55
N THR A 57 -2.26 16.97 -58.14
CA THR A 57 -0.90 16.82 -57.61
C THR A 57 -0.82 16.55 -56.10
N LEU A 58 -1.89 16.78 -55.35
CA LEU A 58 -1.95 16.50 -53.89
C LEU A 58 -2.41 15.07 -53.53
N ALA A 59 -2.72 14.25 -54.55
CA ALA A 59 -3.22 12.89 -54.35
C ALA A 59 -2.13 11.84 -54.06
N ASN A 60 -0.84 12.23 -54.10
CA ASN A 60 0.29 11.30 -53.97
C ASN A 60 1.11 11.52 -52.68
N HIS A 61 0.44 11.82 -51.57
CA HIS A 61 1.07 11.72 -50.26
C HIS A 61 0.48 10.49 -49.56
N ASN A 62 1.15 9.34 -49.73
CA ASN A 62 0.84 8.14 -48.95
C ASN A 62 1.12 8.46 -47.48
N PHE A 63 0.09 8.85 -46.74
CA PHE A 63 0.13 8.90 -45.29
C PHE A 63 0.23 7.45 -44.81
N LEU A 64 1.45 6.95 -44.63
CA LEU A 64 1.67 5.67 -43.97
C LEU A 64 1.11 5.81 -42.54
N PRO A 65 0.08 5.02 -42.16
CA PRO A 65 -0.38 5.05 -40.79
C PRO A 65 0.78 4.58 -39.90
N ILE A 66 1.19 5.42 -38.94
CA ILE A 66 2.15 5.02 -37.90
C ILE A 66 1.42 4.03 -36.96
N GLN A 67 1.33 2.77 -37.37
CA GLN A 67 0.61 1.73 -36.64
C GLN A 67 1.52 1.09 -35.60
N ARG A 68 1.11 1.15 -34.33
CA ARG A 68 1.85 0.53 -33.23
C ARG A 68 1.68 -0.99 -33.29
N ASN A 69 2.67 -1.71 -33.82
CA ASN A 69 2.70 -3.18 -33.86
C ASN A 69 3.19 -3.76 -32.51
N LEU A 70 2.34 -3.72 -31.48
CA LEU A 70 2.63 -4.30 -30.17
C LEU A 70 1.73 -5.52 -29.95
N PRO A 71 2.25 -6.75 -30.06
CA PRO A 71 1.46 -7.94 -29.80
C PRO A 71 1.15 -8.05 -28.30
N SER A 72 -0.12 -8.26 -27.95
CA SER A 72 -0.51 -8.63 -26.59
C SER A 72 -0.07 -10.07 -26.33
N ARG A 73 1.11 -10.23 -25.72
CA ARG A 73 1.66 -11.53 -25.32
C ARG A 73 1.43 -11.75 -23.82
N GLY A 74 0.95 -12.94 -23.45
CA GLY A 74 0.75 -13.33 -22.06
C GLY A 74 -0.28 -14.46 -21.89
N PHE A 75 -0.36 -15.01 -20.69
CA PHE A 75 -1.42 -15.94 -20.32
C PHE A 75 -2.73 -15.19 -20.10
N ARG A 76 -3.87 -15.84 -20.38
CA ARG A 76 -5.20 -15.28 -20.10
C ARG A 76 -5.28 -14.92 -18.60
N PRO A 77 -5.90 -13.79 -18.21
CA PRO A 77 -5.90 -13.32 -16.82
C PRO A 77 -6.52 -14.36 -15.87
N ALA A 78 -7.51 -15.12 -16.32
CA ALA A 78 -8.11 -16.21 -15.55
C ALA A 78 -7.11 -17.32 -15.19
N ILE A 79 -6.18 -17.65 -16.08
CA ILE A 79 -5.14 -18.66 -15.83
C ILE A 79 -4.17 -18.15 -14.77
N LEU A 80 -3.80 -16.87 -14.87
CA LEU A 80 -2.91 -16.24 -13.90
C LEU A 80 -3.52 -16.25 -12.49
N LEU A 81 -4.81 -15.89 -12.39
CA LEU A 81 -5.54 -15.93 -11.12
C LEU A 81 -5.70 -17.35 -10.58
N GLY A 82 -5.92 -18.34 -11.45
CA GLY A 82 -5.97 -19.75 -11.06
C GLY A 82 -4.65 -20.24 -10.46
N ILE A 83 -3.51 -19.94 -11.11
CA ILE A 83 -2.18 -20.32 -10.62
C ILE A 83 -1.87 -19.62 -9.29
N MET A 84 -2.14 -18.32 -9.21
CA MET A 84 -1.84 -17.51 -8.03
C MET A 84 -2.70 -17.94 -6.84
N GLY A 85 -3.99 -18.24 -7.07
CA GLY A 85 -4.89 -18.80 -6.08
C GLY A 85 -4.47 -20.19 -5.60
N ALA A 86 -4.03 -21.08 -6.51
CA ALA A 86 -3.52 -22.40 -6.14
C ALA A 86 -2.24 -22.31 -5.30
N ALA A 87 -1.31 -21.42 -5.67
CA ALA A 87 -0.08 -21.18 -4.90
C ALA A 87 -0.39 -20.67 -3.48
N MET A 88 -1.33 -19.73 -3.35
CA MET A 88 -1.78 -19.25 -2.04
C MET A 88 -2.48 -20.34 -1.22
N GLY A 89 -3.37 -21.12 -1.84
CA GLY A 89 -4.05 -22.24 -1.17
C GLY A 89 -3.07 -23.28 -0.64
N TYR A 90 -2.05 -23.62 -1.44
CA TYR A 90 -0.97 -24.51 -1.01
C TYR A 90 -0.12 -23.91 0.12
N GLY A 91 0.20 -22.61 0.02
CA GLY A 91 0.91 -21.89 1.09
C GLY A 91 0.15 -21.93 2.40
N TRP A 92 -1.18 -21.70 2.37
CA TRP A 92 -2.03 -21.75 3.56
C TRP A 92 -2.10 -23.14 4.17
N TYR A 93 -2.15 -24.19 3.34
CA TYR A 93 -2.08 -25.57 3.80
C TYR A 93 -0.76 -25.88 4.53
N LYS A 94 0.39 -25.49 3.96
CA LYS A 94 1.71 -25.69 4.59
C LYS A 94 1.88 -24.88 5.87
N LEU A 95 1.33 -23.66 5.93
CA LEU A 95 1.31 -22.85 7.15
C LEU A 95 0.49 -23.54 8.24
N ALA A 96 -0.71 -24.04 7.92
CA ALA A 96 -1.56 -24.72 8.88
C ALA A 96 -0.89 -25.97 9.48
N VAL A 97 -0.10 -26.70 8.67
CA VAL A 97 0.74 -27.81 9.17
C VAL A 97 1.78 -27.30 10.18
N GLY A 98 2.55 -26.26 9.82
CA GLY A 98 3.59 -25.70 10.69
C GLY A 98 3.05 -25.10 11.99
N VAL A 99 1.86 -24.49 11.98
CA VAL A 99 1.23 -23.97 13.20
C VAL A 99 0.91 -25.08 14.20
N ARG A 100 0.51 -26.27 13.73
CA ARG A 100 0.28 -27.42 14.61
C ARG A 100 1.56 -27.87 15.30
N GLU A 101 2.65 -27.98 14.55
CA GLU A 101 3.97 -28.32 15.08
C GLU A 101 4.44 -27.27 16.11
N GLN A 102 4.23 -25.98 15.84
CA GLN A 102 4.54 -24.91 16.79
C GLN A 102 3.73 -24.99 18.09
N HIS A 103 2.46 -25.38 18.00
CA HIS A 103 1.62 -25.57 19.18
C HIS A 103 2.09 -26.76 20.04
N GLU A 104 2.57 -27.82 19.41
CA GLU A 104 3.16 -28.97 20.12
C GLU A 104 4.45 -28.57 20.84
N MET A 105 5.37 -27.90 20.15
CA MET A 105 6.59 -27.37 20.77
C MET A 105 6.27 -26.38 21.91
N ALA A 106 5.29 -25.50 21.72
CA ALA A 106 4.86 -24.57 22.75
C ALA A 106 4.24 -25.29 23.96
N ARG A 107 3.53 -26.40 23.74
CA ARG A 107 3.01 -27.25 24.81
C ARG A 107 4.13 -27.92 25.59
N GLU A 108 5.12 -28.50 24.91
CA GLU A 108 6.29 -29.10 25.57
C GLU A 108 7.07 -28.07 26.40
N LYS A 109 7.28 -26.88 25.84
CA LYS A 109 7.88 -25.74 26.55
C LYS A 109 7.03 -25.26 27.72
N MET A 110 5.71 -25.28 27.61
CA MET A 110 4.82 -24.93 28.71
C MET A 110 4.90 -25.98 29.82
N TRP A 111 4.88 -27.26 29.44
CA TRP A 111 5.02 -28.37 30.37
C TRP A 111 6.35 -28.31 31.11
N SER A 112 7.48 -28.07 30.43
CA SER A 112 8.77 -27.92 31.12
C SER A 112 8.75 -26.76 32.13
N ARG A 113 8.10 -25.65 31.80
CA ARG A 113 7.92 -24.54 32.74
C ARG A 113 7.05 -24.89 33.94
N ILE A 114 5.90 -25.54 33.75
CA ILE A 114 5.00 -25.93 34.86
C ILE A 114 5.74 -26.79 35.90
N HIS A 115 6.65 -27.66 35.47
CA HIS A 115 7.42 -28.50 36.37
C HIS A 115 8.55 -27.75 37.09
N LEU A 116 9.06 -26.66 36.52
CA LEU A 116 10.14 -25.86 37.10
C LEU A 116 9.64 -24.69 37.96
N ILE A 117 8.45 -24.16 37.67
CA ILE A 117 7.86 -23.01 38.37
C ILE A 117 7.82 -23.21 39.89
N PRO A 118 7.39 -24.36 40.45
CA PRO A 118 7.33 -24.53 41.89
C PRO A 118 8.70 -24.41 42.57
N LEU A 119 9.76 -24.95 41.94
CA LEU A 119 11.12 -24.87 42.45
C LEU A 119 11.63 -23.43 42.42
N LEU A 120 11.51 -22.76 41.28
CA LEU A 120 11.98 -21.38 41.11
C LEU A 120 11.21 -20.40 42.00
N GLN A 121 9.90 -20.60 42.14
CA GLN A 121 9.06 -19.80 43.03
C GLN A 121 9.49 -19.98 44.49
N ALA A 122 9.79 -21.21 44.92
CA ALA A 122 10.26 -21.46 46.29
C ALA A 122 11.64 -20.84 46.56
N GLU A 123 12.54 -20.81 45.57
CA GLU A 123 13.82 -20.10 45.67
C GLU A 123 13.61 -18.59 45.77
N GLU A 124 12.77 -18.01 44.91
CA GLU A 124 12.44 -16.58 44.96
C GLU A 124 11.79 -16.22 46.31
N ASP A 125 10.80 -16.98 46.77
CA ASP A 125 10.08 -16.70 48.02
C ASP A 125 11.03 -16.69 49.23
N ARG A 126 12.04 -17.58 49.28
CA ARG A 126 13.08 -17.57 50.34
C ARG A 126 13.93 -16.30 50.32
N ASP A 127 14.37 -15.88 49.13
CA ASP A 127 15.17 -14.67 48.97
C ASP A 127 14.37 -13.40 49.29
N GLN A 128 13.09 -13.36 48.92
CA GLN A 128 12.20 -12.24 49.22
C GLN A 128 11.98 -12.10 50.73
N VAL A 129 11.71 -13.20 51.44
CA VAL A 129 11.58 -13.17 52.91
C VAL A 129 12.88 -12.68 53.57
N ARG A 130 14.03 -13.12 53.09
CA ARG A 130 15.34 -12.68 53.61
C ARG A 130 15.54 -11.17 53.46
N ARG A 131 15.19 -10.59 52.31
CA ARG A 131 15.27 -9.14 52.09
C ARG A 131 14.27 -8.39 52.95
N HIS A 132 13.02 -8.87 53.01
CA HIS A 132 11.96 -8.24 53.78
C HIS A 132 12.27 -8.16 55.27
N LEU A 133 12.76 -9.25 55.87
CA LEU A 133 13.15 -9.27 57.28
C LEU A 133 14.38 -8.38 57.54
N ALA A 134 15.32 -8.31 56.60
CA ALA A 134 16.49 -7.42 56.73
C ALA A 134 16.10 -5.93 56.64
N ASP A 135 15.12 -5.59 55.79
CA ASP A 135 14.62 -4.22 55.68
C ASP A 135 13.81 -3.84 56.93
N GLN A 136 12.95 -4.74 57.45
CA GLN A 136 12.25 -4.53 58.73
C GLN A 136 13.20 -4.35 59.91
N ALA A 137 14.27 -5.15 59.99
CA ALA A 137 15.28 -5.00 61.04
C ALA A 137 15.95 -3.62 60.97
N ARG A 138 16.30 -3.16 59.75
CA ARG A 138 16.92 -1.85 59.52
C ARG A 138 15.97 -0.69 59.81
N GLU A 139 14.70 -0.80 59.41
CA GLU A 139 13.67 0.18 59.74
C GLU A 139 13.48 0.29 61.25
N ARG A 140 13.42 -0.85 61.95
CA ARG A 140 13.31 -0.87 63.41
C ARG A 140 14.51 -0.24 64.11
N GLU A 141 15.73 -0.44 63.61
CA GLU A 141 16.93 0.18 64.17
C GLU A 141 16.96 1.71 63.97
N LEU A 142 16.50 2.19 62.81
CA LEU A 142 16.55 3.61 62.46
C LEU A 142 15.34 4.42 62.99
N LEU A 143 14.15 3.82 62.97
CA LEU A 143 12.88 4.49 63.26
C LEU A 143 12.25 4.00 64.58
N GLY A 144 12.83 2.98 65.23
CA GLY A 144 12.37 2.40 66.48
C GLY A 144 11.34 1.27 66.33
N ASP A 145 10.40 1.40 65.38
CA ASP A 145 9.30 0.45 65.15
C ASP A 145 9.04 0.18 63.65
N ASN A 146 8.41 -0.97 63.37
CA ASN A 146 7.96 -1.34 62.03
C ASN A 146 6.57 -0.75 61.75
N THR A 147 6.48 0.19 60.81
CA THR A 147 5.21 0.85 60.48
C THR A 147 4.46 0.09 59.39
N LYS A 148 3.18 -0.22 59.62
CA LYS A 148 2.32 -0.80 58.59
C LYS A 148 1.67 0.31 57.76
N VAL A 149 1.84 0.27 56.44
CA VAL A 149 1.19 1.21 55.51
C VAL A 149 -0.29 0.86 55.32
N TYR A 150 -0.59 -0.43 55.23
CA TYR A 150 -1.94 -0.93 55.00
C TYR A 150 -2.57 -1.42 56.30
N ASN A 151 -3.88 -1.19 56.43
CA ASN A 151 -4.65 -1.58 57.61
C ASN A 151 -5.09 -3.05 57.60
N SER A 152 -4.76 -3.82 56.56
CA SER A 152 -5.08 -5.26 56.47
C SER A 152 -3.90 -6.13 56.90
N ASP A 153 -4.18 -7.33 57.42
CA ASP A 153 -3.16 -8.32 57.78
C ASP A 153 -2.63 -9.13 56.58
N ARG A 154 -3.08 -8.81 55.34
CA ARG A 154 -2.59 -9.45 54.13
C ARG A 154 -1.16 -9.01 53.84
N PHE A 155 -0.28 -9.97 53.58
CA PHE A 155 1.05 -9.68 53.08
C PHE A 155 1.00 -9.01 51.70
N VAL A 156 1.63 -7.84 51.60
CA VAL A 156 1.80 -7.11 50.35
C VAL A 156 3.29 -7.02 50.08
N ARG A 157 3.71 -7.47 48.89
CA ARG A 157 5.10 -7.38 48.46
C ARG A 157 5.50 -5.91 48.36
N PRO A 158 6.63 -5.49 48.94
CA PRO A 158 7.09 -4.10 48.82
C PRO A 158 7.45 -3.79 47.36
N THR A 159 6.88 -2.71 46.81
CA THR A 159 7.08 -2.30 45.41
C THR A 159 8.46 -1.69 45.18
N PHE A 160 9.01 -1.02 46.19
CA PHE A 160 10.29 -0.34 46.13
C PHE A 160 11.25 -0.98 47.13
N ALA A 161 12.48 -1.24 46.68
CA ALA A 161 13.58 -1.63 47.54
C ALA A 161 14.60 -0.49 47.58
N ALA A 162 15.22 -0.27 48.73
CA ALA A 162 16.30 0.71 48.85
C ALA A 162 17.53 0.22 48.07
N THR A 163 17.70 0.70 46.84
CA THR A 163 18.88 0.41 46.01
C THR A 163 20.02 1.38 46.35
N PRO A 164 21.28 0.92 46.38
CA PRO A 164 22.42 1.81 46.61
C PRO A 164 22.54 2.86 45.50
N ARG A 165 22.97 4.08 45.87
CA ARG A 165 23.09 5.23 44.94
C ARG A 165 24.14 5.00 43.84
N SER A 166 25.17 4.19 44.11
CA SER A 166 26.18 3.80 43.12
C SER A 166 26.38 2.30 43.17
N THR A 167 26.29 1.65 42.01
CA THR A 167 26.69 0.26 41.82
C THR A 167 28.17 0.25 41.42
N THR A 168 29.02 -0.42 42.21
CA THR A 168 30.39 -0.71 41.75
C THR A 168 30.29 -1.67 40.57
N LYS A 169 30.81 -1.24 39.42
CA LYS A 169 30.98 -2.11 38.24
C LYS A 169 32.17 -3.03 38.44
#